data_AF-A0A953PWL8-F1
#
_entry.id   AF-A0A953PWL8-F1
#
_cell.length_a   1.000
_cell.length_b   1.000
_cell.length_c   1.000
_cell.angle_alpha   90.00
_cell.angle_beta   90.00
_cell.angle_gamma   90.00
#
_symmetry.space_group_name_H-M   'P 1'
#
loop_
_entity.id
_entity.type
_entity.pdbx_description
1 polymer ?
#
loop_
_entity_poly.entity_id
_entity_poly.type
_entity_poly.pdbx_seq_one_letter_code
_entity_poly.pdbx_strand_id
1 'polypeptide(L)' 'MRCPICRKETTWRDNPNRPFCSERCKLIDLDNWLSERYRVSSHFEAPDRDQAAETKPRDSKEERG' A
#
# COMPACT_ATOMS: atom_id res chain seq x y z
N MET A 1 10.41 20.46 9.07
CA MET A 1 9.67 19.20 8.81
C MET A 1 8.32 19.26 9.50
N ARG A 2 7.34 18.43 9.14
CA ARG A 2 6.01 18.44 9.78
C ARG A 2 5.79 17.16 10.59
N CYS A 3 5.14 17.29 11.75
CA CYS A 3 4.76 16.17 12.60
C CYS A 3 3.75 15.29 11.85
N PRO A 4 3.97 13.98 11.71
CA PRO A 4 3.07 13.12 10.95
C PRO A 4 1.67 12.98 11.59
N ILE A 5 1.57 13.18 12.91
CA ILE A 5 0.30 13.05 13.65
C ILE A 5 -0.58 14.31 13.56
N CYS A 6 0.00 15.50 13.78
CA CYS A 6 -0.78 16.74 13.90
C CYS A 6 -0.39 17.85 12.90
N ARG A 7 0.60 17.59 12.03
CA ARG A 7 1.08 18.48 10.96
C ARG A 7 1.71 19.81 11.39
N LYS A 8 1.89 20.04 12.70
CA LYS A 8 2.68 21.16 13.24
C LYS A 8 4.14 21.07 12.78
N GLU A 9 4.81 22.21 12.69
CA GLU A 9 6.25 22.25 12.41
C GLU A 9 7.06 21.60 13.54
N THR A 10 8.18 20.98 13.14
CA THR A 10 9.13 20.32 14.04
C THR A 10 10.56 20.60 13.58
N THR A 11 11.49 20.56 14.54
CA THR A 11 12.92 20.81 14.35
C THR A 11 13.74 19.52 14.46
N TRP A 12 14.80 19.43 13.67
CA TRP A 12 15.77 18.32 13.72
C TRP A 12 16.92 18.54 14.72
N ARG A 13 17.11 19.76 15.23
CA ARG A 13 17.97 20.06 16.40
C ARG A 13 17.10 20.32 17.65
N ASP A 14 17.61 19.94 18.82
CA ASP A 14 16.99 20.17 20.15
C ASP A 14 15.50 19.77 20.33
N ASN A 15 15.10 18.61 19.81
CA ASN A 15 13.77 18.01 20.00
C ASN A 15 13.98 16.51 20.30
N PRO A 16 13.72 16.02 21.51
CA PRO A 16 13.91 14.61 21.84
C PRO A 16 12.83 13.69 21.25
N ASN A 17 11.72 14.26 20.75
CA ASN A 17 10.55 13.54 20.27
C ASN A 17 10.49 13.42 18.74
N ARG A 18 11.60 13.67 18.02
CA ARG A 18 11.61 13.59 16.54
C ARG A 18 11.15 12.19 16.07
N PRO A 19 10.40 12.08 14.96
CA PRO A 19 9.98 13.15 14.05
C PRO A 19 8.75 13.95 14.52
N PHE A 20 8.22 13.68 15.71
CA PHE A 20 7.01 14.31 16.25
C PHE A 20 7.29 15.66 16.90
N CYS A 21 6.23 16.48 17.09
CA CYS A 21 6.35 17.77 17.75
C CYS A 21 6.33 17.69 19.29
N SER A 22 5.88 16.57 19.86
CA SER A 22 5.78 16.36 21.31
C SER A 22 5.63 14.88 21.66
N GLU A 23 5.85 14.55 22.93
CA GLU A 23 5.63 13.20 23.48
C GLU A 23 4.20 12.70 23.24
N ARG A 24 3.19 13.56 23.40
CA ARG A 24 1.80 13.20 23.10
C ARG A 24 1.62 12.67 21.68
N CYS A 25 2.25 13.29 20.68
CA CYS A 25 2.15 12.82 19.29
C CYS A 25 2.89 11.48 19.10
N LYS A 26 4.04 11.29 19.76
CA LYS A 26 4.74 10.00 19.77
C LYS A 26 3.88 8.87 20.34
N LEU A 27 3.16 9.12 21.43
CA LEU A 27 2.28 8.12 22.04
C LEU A 27 1.04 7.83 21.20
N ILE A 28 0.46 8.82 20.53
CA ILE A 28 -0.65 8.61 19.60
C ILE A 28 -0.20 7.75 18.41
N ASP A 29 0.99 7.98 17.89
CA ASP A 29 1.54 7.15 16.82
C ASP A 29 1.67 5.69 17.27
N LEU A 30 2.21 5.48 18.47
CA LEU A 30 2.30 4.15 19.08
C LEU A 30 0.92 3.50 19.24
N ASP A 31 -0.09 4.23 19.72
CA ASP A 31 -1.46 3.73 19.82
C ASP A 31 -2.03 3.33 18.46
N ASN A 32 -1.78 4.11 17.40
CA ASN A 32 -2.21 3.76 16.04
C ASN A 32 -1.58 2.45 15.56
N TRP A 33 -0.32 2.18 15.91
CA TRP A 33 0.35 0.91 15.63
C TRP A 33 -0.29 -0.24 16.41
N LEU A 34 -0.43 -0.09 17.72
CA LEU A 34 -1.00 -1.11 18.60
C LEU A 34 -2.48 -1.42 18.28
N SER A 35 -3.21 -0.41 17.82
CA SER A 35 -4.62 -0.51 17.42
C SER A 35 -4.81 -0.92 15.95
N GLU A 36 -3.75 -1.32 15.26
CA GLU A 36 -3.77 -1.74 13.84
C GLU A 36 -4.47 -0.73 12.91
N ARG A 37 -4.33 0.57 13.20
CA ARG A 37 -4.94 1.64 12.37
C ARG A 37 -4.14 1.90 11.11
N TYR A 38 -2.83 1.66 11.13
CA TYR A 38 -2.01 1.67 9.92
C TYR A 38 -2.25 0.39 9.13
N ARG A 39 -2.87 0.51 7.97
CA ARG A 39 -3.18 -0.61 7.07
C ARG A 39 -2.78 -0.25 5.65
N VAL A 40 -2.15 -1.19 4.97
CA VAL A 40 -1.86 -1.11 3.54
C VAL A 40 -2.95 -1.90 2.83
N SER A 41 -3.80 -1.23 2.06
CA SER A 41 -4.72 -1.92 1.17
C SER A 41 -3.92 -2.51 0.01
N SER A 42 -4.14 -3.79 -0.27
CA SER A 42 -3.65 -4.42 -1.49
C SER A 42 -4.82 -4.57 -2.46
N HIS A 43 -4.67 -4.00 -3.66
CA HIS A 43 -5.44 -4.46 -4.81
C HIS A 43 -4.72 -5.69 -5.35
N PHE A 44 -4.91 -6.84 -4.71
CA PHE A 44 -4.59 -8.09 -5.39
C PHE A 44 -5.73 -8.36 -6.36
N GLU A 45 -5.58 -7.92 -7.61
CA GLU A 45 -6.27 -8.61 -8.70
C GLU A 45 -5.75 -10.04 -8.65
N ALA A 46 -6.61 -10.99 -8.26
CA ALA A 46 -6.24 -12.39 -8.34
C ALA A 46 -5.82 -12.67 -9.79
N PRO A 47 -4.65 -13.30 -10.05
CA PRO A 47 -4.37 -13.76 -11.38
C PRO A 47 -5.51 -14.73 -11.76
N ASP A 48 -6.23 -14.39 -12.82
CA ASP A 48 -7.29 -15.21 -13.41
C ASP A 48 -6.71 -16.61 -13.67
N ARG A 49 -7.12 -17.60 -12.86
CA ARG A 49 -6.55 -18.96 -12.88
C ARG A 49 -7.10 -19.81 -14.04
N ASP A 50 -7.78 -19.21 -15.02
CA ASP A 50 -8.42 -19.92 -16.13
C ASP A 50 -7.90 -19.55 -17.54
N GLN A 51 -6.71 -18.94 -17.68
CA GLN A 51 -6.04 -18.82 -18.98
C GLN A 51 -4.92 -19.86 -19.15
N ALA A 52 -5.28 -21.12 -19.00
CA ALA A 52 -4.51 -22.23 -19.54
C ALA A 52 -4.70 -22.27 -21.08
N ALA A 53 -3.79 -21.60 -21.78
CA ALA A 53 -3.32 -21.95 -23.12
C ALA A 53 -4.35 -22.57 -24.09
N GLU A 54 -5.29 -21.77 -24.60
CA GLU A 54 -6.01 -22.15 -25.83
C GLU A 54 -5.14 -21.82 -27.05
N THR A 55 -4.17 -22.70 -27.32
CA THR A 55 -3.51 -22.74 -28.63
C THR A 55 -4.48 -23.35 -29.63
N LYS A 56 -5.32 -22.52 -30.26
CA LYS A 56 -6.15 -22.96 -31.38
C LYS A 56 -5.24 -23.47 -32.51
N PRO A 57 -5.39 -24.72 -32.97
CA PRO A 57 -4.73 -25.16 -34.19
C PRO A 57 -5.29 -24.34 -35.36
N ARG A 58 -4.42 -23.67 -36.11
CA ARG A 58 -4.76 -23.13 -37.43
C ARG A 58 -4.85 -24.31 -38.38
N ASP A 59 -6.04 -24.86 -38.60
CA ASP A 59 -6.29 -25.64 -39.81
C ASP A 59 -6.97 -24.74 -40.84
N SER A 60 -6.20 -24.48 -41.89
CA SER A 60 -6.69 -23.85 -43.12
C SER A 60 -7.36 -24.95 -43.94
N LYS A 61 -8.34 -24.55 -44.78
CA LYS A 61 -9.03 -25.36 -45.82
C LYS A 61 -10.28 -26.06 -45.25
N GLU A 62 -11.48 -25.84 -45.77
CA GLU A 62 -11.85 -26.03 -47.16
C GLU A 62 -13.20 -25.34 -47.47
N GLU A 63 -13.20 -24.31 -48.32
CA GLU A 63 -14.41 -23.93 -49.06
C GLU A 63 -14.58 -24.90 -50.23
N ARG A 64 -15.75 -25.53 -50.30
CA ARG A 64 -16.31 -26.20 -51.47
C ARG A 64 -17.83 -26.09 -51.27
N GLY A 65 -18.58 -25.39 -52.11
CA GLY A 65 -18.71 -25.63 -53.54
C GLY A 65 -19.99 -26.44 -53.73
#